data_AF-A0A953HB79-F1
#
_entry.id   AF-A0A953HB79-F1
#
_cell.length_a   1.000
_cell.length_b   1.000
_cell.length_c   1.000
_cell.angle_alpha   90.00
_cell.angle_beta   90.00
_cell.angle_gamma   90.00
#
_symmetry.space_group_name_H-M   'P 1'
#
loop_
_entity.id
_entity.type
_entity.pdbx_description
1 polymer ?
#
loop_
_entity_poly.entity_id
_entity_poly.type
_entity_poly.pdbx_seq_one_letter_code
_entity_poly.pdbx_strand_id
1 'polypeptide(L)' 'MVYQEDVMKIGHYYGGLDLSDADVLRRMMNGRHRHQDELLRIKEKFFDHCKAKGYAPEGTKEIWSQMESFAGFSFNKSP' A
#
# COMPACT_ATOMS: atom_id res chain seq x y z
N MET A 1 -4.74 9.26 6.28
CA MET A 1 -4.15 9.68 4.99
C MET A 1 -5.08 10.70 4.38
N VAL A 2 -4.54 11.82 3.87
CA VAL A 2 -5.35 12.95 3.39
C VAL A 2 -5.13 13.17 1.90
N TYR A 3 -3.96 12.80 1.36
CA TYR A 3 -3.59 13.00 -0.05
C TYR A 3 -3.04 11.73 -0.71
N GLN A 4 -3.17 11.64 -2.04
CA GLN A 4 -2.58 10.55 -2.84
C GLN A 4 -1.05 10.48 -2.68
N GLU A 5 -0.41 11.62 -2.45
CA GLU A 5 1.03 11.70 -2.15
C GLU A 5 1.40 11.04 -0.82
N ASP A 6 0.51 11.06 0.18
CA ASP A 6 0.79 10.41 1.48
C ASP A 6 0.99 8.92 1.28
N VAL A 7 0.20 8.31 0.40
CA VAL A 7 0.29 6.88 0.16
C VAL A 7 1.55 6.51 -0.63
N MET A 8 1.94 7.33 -1.61
CA MET A 8 3.24 7.17 -2.28
C MET A 8 4.40 7.30 -1.30
N LYS A 9 4.38 8.32 -0.43
CA LYS A 9 5.41 8.55 0.59
C LYS A 9 5.48 7.37 1.56
N ILE A 10 4.36 6.86 2.04
CA ILE A 10 4.34 5.70 2.92
C ILE A 10 4.85 4.46 2.19
N GLY A 11 4.39 4.17 0.97
CA GLY A 11 4.90 3.07 0.17
C GLY A 11 6.41 3.11 0.00
N HIS A 12 6.96 4.28 -0.32
CA HIS A 12 8.39 4.48 -0.55
C HIS A 12 9.21 4.49 0.74
N TYR A 13 8.91 5.39 1.68
CA TYR A 13 9.72 5.57 2.89
C TYR A 13 9.50 4.46 3.92
N TYR A 14 8.23 4.12 4.19
CA TYR A 14 7.89 3.07 5.14
C TYR A 14 8.10 1.70 4.51
N GLY A 15 7.43 1.44 3.39
CA GLY A 15 7.48 0.18 2.66
C GLY A 15 8.80 -0.13 1.95
N GLY A 16 9.66 0.87 1.74
CA GLY A 16 10.87 0.68 0.94
C GLY A 16 10.57 0.32 -0.52
N LEU A 17 9.38 0.67 -1.04
CA LEU A 17 9.04 0.46 -2.44
C LEU A 17 9.74 1.49 -3.32
N ASP A 18 10.05 1.13 -4.55
CA ASP A 18 10.58 2.09 -5.52
C ASP A 18 9.54 3.14 -5.92
N LEU A 19 9.99 4.27 -6.46
CA LEU A 19 9.10 5.32 -6.95
C LEU A 19 8.13 4.80 -8.03
N SER A 20 8.58 3.84 -8.84
CA SER A 20 7.76 3.16 -9.84
C SER A 20 6.64 2.32 -9.19
N ASP A 21 6.97 1.51 -8.18
CA ASP A 21 5.99 0.69 -7.44
C ASP A 21 5.00 1.60 -6.68
N ALA A 22 5.48 2.72 -6.12
CA ALA A 22 4.64 3.73 -5.49
C ALA A 22 3.69 4.43 -6.48
N ASP A 23 4.12 4.71 -7.72
CA ASP A 23 3.24 5.28 -8.76
C ASP A 23 2.15 4.28 -9.18
N VAL A 24 2.45 2.98 -9.20
CA VAL A 24 1.43 1.95 -9.43
C VAL A 24 0.36 1.98 -8.33
N LEU A 25 0.76 2.08 -7.05
CA LEU A 25 -0.19 2.26 -5.94
C LEU A 25 -1.09 3.49 -6.17
N ARG A 26 -0.51 4.63 -6.55
CA ARG A 26 -1.27 5.85 -6.87
C ARG A 26 -2.27 5.65 -8.03
N ARG A 27 -1.88 4.91 -9.08
CA ARG A 27 -2.78 4.62 -10.21
C ARG A 27 -3.93 3.70 -9.78
N MET A 28 -3.67 2.76 -8.88
CA MET A 28 -4.69 1.87 -8.31
C MET A 28 -5.70 2.63 -7.47
N MET A 29 -5.27 3.65 -6.71
CA MET A 29 -6.17 4.57 -5.98
C MET A 29 -7.13 5.36 -6.86
N ASN A 30 -6.83 5.51 -8.15
CA ASN A 30 -7.73 6.17 -9.10
C ASN A 30 -8.75 5.19 -9.73
N GLY A 31 -8.99 4.04 -9.10
CA GLY A 31 -10.05 3.09 -9.49
C GLY A 31 -9.76 2.26 -10.73
N ARG A 32 -8.52 2.26 -11.23
CA ARG A 32 -8.11 1.40 -12.36
C ARG A 32 -7.76 0.00 -11.86
N HIS A 33 -8.79 -0.78 -11.51
CA HIS A 33 -8.68 -2.20 -11.12
C HIS A 33 -8.15 -3.16 -12.21
N ARG A 34 -7.56 -2.65 -13.30
CA ARG A 34 -7.11 -3.45 -14.44
C ARG A 34 -5.82 -4.25 -14.18
N HIS A 35 -5.11 -4.02 -13.06
CA HIS A 35 -3.88 -4.77 -12.72
C HIS A 35 -3.86 -5.23 -11.26
N GLN A 36 -4.87 -6.02 -10.85
CA GLN A 36 -4.91 -6.62 -9.51
C GLN A 36 -3.67 -7.48 -9.22
N ASP A 37 -3.15 -8.22 -10.20
CA ASP A 37 -1.93 -9.02 -10.06
C ASP A 37 -0.70 -8.17 -9.68
N GLU A 38 -0.58 -6.96 -10.25
CA GLU A 38 0.55 -6.08 -9.96
C GLU A 38 0.43 -5.46 -8.57
N LEU A 39 -0.79 -5.14 -8.15
CA LEU A 39 -1.05 -4.71 -6.77
C LEU A 39 -0.69 -5.82 -5.76
N LEU A 40 -1.00 -7.07 -6.07
CA LEU A 40 -0.65 -8.21 -5.21
C LEU A 40 0.87 -8.35 -5.08
N ARG A 41 1.61 -8.23 -6.19
CA ARG A 41 3.09 -8.23 -6.17
C ARG A 41 3.66 -7.08 -5.34
N ILE A 42 3.10 -5.88 -5.46
CA ILE A 42 3.55 -4.71 -4.67
C ILE A 42 3.24 -4.91 -3.19
N LYS A 43 2.07 -5.49 -2.87
CA LYS A 43 1.71 -5.85 -1.50
C LYS A 43 2.74 -6.81 -0.92
N GLU A 44 3.03 -7.93 -1.60
CA GLU A 44 4.01 -8.90 -1.14
C GLU A 44 5.39 -8.26 -0.92
N LYS A 45 5.88 -7.46 -1.88
CA LYS A 45 7.13 -6.70 -1.73
C LYS A 45 7.10 -5.77 -0.51
N PHE A 46 6.02 -5.02 -0.32
CA PHE A 46 5.88 -4.09 0.80
C PHE A 46 6.00 -4.83 2.14
N PHE A 47 5.30 -5.94 2.31
CA PHE A 47 5.37 -6.74 3.52
C PHE A 47 6.74 -7.39 3.71
N ASP A 48 7.36 -7.90 2.64
CA ASP A 48 8.70 -8.50 2.70
C ASP A 48 9.75 -7.47 3.11
N HIS A 49 9.72 -6.29 2.50
CA HIS A 49 10.61 -5.17 2.85
C HIS A 49 10.39 -4.69 4.29
N CYS A 50 9.13 -4.55 4.72
CA CYS A 50 8.81 -4.17 6.10
C CYS A 50 9.31 -5.22 7.09
N LYS A 51 9.16 -6.50 6.77
CA LYS A 51 9.69 -7.62 7.57
C LYS A 51 11.22 -7.60 7.62
N ALA A 52 11.88 -7.36 6.48
CA ALA A 52 13.34 -7.22 6.40
C ALA A 52 13.87 -6.03 7.21
N LYS A 53 13.09 -4.94 7.30
CA LYS A 53 13.37 -3.78 8.17
C LYS A 53 13.08 -4.03 9.66
N GLY A 54 12.50 -5.17 10.02
CA GLY A 54 12.16 -5.52 11.40
C GLY A 54 10.86 -4.88 11.91
N TYR A 55 9.98 -4.41 11.03
CA TYR A 55 8.67 -3.91 11.43
C TYR A 55 7.73 -5.06 11.83
N ALA A 56 6.88 -4.78 12.82
CA ALA A 56 5.85 -5.72 13.24
C ALA A 56 4.84 -5.97 12.09
N PRO A 57 4.48 -7.23 11.82
CA PRO A 57 3.53 -7.57 10.76
C PRO A 57 2.15 -6.94 11.00
N GLU A 58 1.73 -6.79 12.26
CA GLU A 58 0.48 -6.15 12.64
C GLU A 58 0.45 -4.67 12.25
N GLY A 59 1.50 -3.92 12.61
CA GLY A 59 1.61 -2.49 12.26
C GLY A 59 1.71 -2.27 10.75
N THR A 60 2.47 -3.12 10.06
CA THR A 60 2.57 -3.10 8.59
C THR A 60 1.21 -3.33 7.94
N LYS A 61 0.43 -4.28 8.47
CA LYS A 61 -0.92 -4.60 7.98
C LYS A 61 -1.91 -3.46 8.21
N GLU A 62 -1.84 -2.81 9.36
CA GLU A 62 -2.69 -1.66 9.67
C GLU A 62 -2.42 -0.50 8.71
N ILE A 63 -1.14 -0.20 8.45
CA ILE A 63 -0.75 0.84 7.49
C ILE A 63 -1.23 0.49 6.08
N TRP A 64 -1.00 -0.74 5.63
CA TRP A 64 -1.48 -1.20 4.33
C TRP A 64 -3.01 -1.08 4.21
N SER A 65 -3.76 -1.48 5.25
CA SER A 65 -5.22 -1.38 5.27
C SER A 65 -5.71 0.07 5.18
N GLN A 66 -4.99 1.02 5.79
CA GLN A 66 -5.29 2.45 5.65
C GLN A 66 -5.05 2.93 4.22
N MET A 67 -4.00 2.44 3.55
CA MET A 67 -3.72 2.74 2.13
C MET A 67 -4.83 2.20 1.23
N GLU A 68 -5.29 0.96 1.46
CA GLU A 68 -6.41 0.34 0.73
C GLU A 68 -7.72 1.11 0.95
N SER A 69 -8.03 1.47 2.19
CA SER A 69 -9.23 2.24 2.53
C SER A 69 -9.27 3.58 1.81
N PHE A 70 -8.11 4.23 1.67
CA PHE A 70 -8.00 5.52 0.98
C PHE A 70 -8.11 5.39 -0.55
N ALA A 71 -7.69 4.25 -1.10
CA ALA A 71 -7.81 3.92 -2.51
C ALA A 71 -9.26 3.63 -2.97
N GLY A 72 -10.25 3.70 -2.06
CA GLY A 72 -11.61 3.31 -2.35
C GLY A 72 -11.79 1.78 -2.45
N PHE A 73 -10.80 0.99 -2.03
CA PHE A 73 -11.04 -0.41 -1.70
C PHE A 73 -11.85 -0.43 -0.40
N SER A 74 -13.17 -0.43 -0.52
CA SER A 74 -14.09 -0.71 0.59
C SER A 74 -13.95 -2.17 1.00
N PHE A 75 -12.85 -2.53 1.67
CA PHE A 75 -12.82 -3.73 2.48
C PHE A 75 -13.26 -3.30 3.88
N ASN A 76 -14.50 -3.65 4.21
CA ASN A 76 -15.21 -3.32 5.44
C ASN A 76 -14.28 -3.19 6.67
N LYS A 77 -14.36 -2.03 7.32
CA LYS A 77 -14.14 -1.98 8.78
C LYS A 77 -15.18 -2.90 9.41
N SER A 78 -14.76 -3.95 10.10
CA SER A 78 -15.59 -4.51 11.17
C SER A 78 -15.14 -3.87 12.49
N PRO A 79 -16.10 -3.53 13.37
CA PRO A 79 -15.88 -2.79 14.61
C PRO A 79 -15.05 -3.56 15.64
#